data_AF-A0A7X4A3H6-F1
#
_entry.id   AF-A0A7X4A3H6-F1
#
_cell.length_a   1.000
_cell.length_b   1.000
_cell.length_c   1.000
_cell.angle_alpha   90.00
_cell.angle_beta   90.00
_cell.angle_gamma   90.00
#
_symmetry.space_group_name_H-M   'P 1'
#
loop_
_entity.id
_entity.type
_entity.pdbx_description
1 polymer ?
#
loop_
_entity_poly.entity_id
_entity_poly.type
_entity_poly.pdbx_seq_one_letter_code
_entity_poly.pdbx_strand_id
1 'polypeptide(L)' 'MFFIPRRKLDMPAPGRALKGRAEAMPVENRHHVNGNPIKPPFPDGMEVLIVGMGCFWGAERVFWQAPGVFTTAAGYAA' A
#
# COMPACT_ATOMS: atom_id res chain seq x y z
N MET A 1 19.25 14.53 25.61
CA MET A 1 19.63 14.44 24.18
C MET A 1 19.69 12.96 23.80
N PHE A 2 18.63 12.40 23.21
CA PHE A 2 18.60 10.99 22.85
C PHE A 2 19.49 10.75 21.62
N PHE A 3 20.60 10.03 21.79
CA PHE A 3 21.45 9.54 20.70
C PHE A 3 20.70 8.44 19.93
N ILE A 4 19.87 8.81 18.95
CA ILE A 4 19.34 7.86 17.97
C ILE A 4 20.42 7.67 16.90
N PRO A 5 21.02 6.47 16.73
CA PRO A 5 21.98 6.23 15.68
C PRO A 5 21.31 6.39 14.30
N ARG A 6 21.79 7.34 13.49
CA ARG A 6 21.27 7.71 12.14
C ARG A 6 20.95 6.53 11.23
N ARG A 7 21.73 5.44 11.33
CA ARG A 7 21.61 4.23 10.50
C ARG A 7 20.19 3.62 10.45
N LYS A 8 19.35 3.79 11.48
CA LYS A 8 17.98 3.25 11.47
C LYS A 8 17.01 4.05 10.57
N LEU A 9 17.34 5.28 10.22
CA LEU A 9 16.46 6.19 9.47
C LEU A 9 16.84 6.31 7.99
N ASP A 10 17.99 5.77 7.59
CA ASP A 10 18.46 5.83 6.21
C ASP A 10 17.86 4.69 5.37
N MET A 11 17.49 4.99 4.12
CA MET A 11 17.07 3.97 3.15
C MET A 11 18.22 2.97 2.87
N PRO A 12 17.94 1.66 2.78
CA PRO A 12 18.95 0.69 2.41
C PRO A 12 19.54 0.98 1.03
N ALA A 13 20.87 0.96 0.91
CA ALA A 13 21.54 1.00 -0.39
C ALA A 13 21.15 -0.24 -1.23
N PRO A 14 21.16 -0.16 -2.58
CA PRO A 14 20.70 -1.26 -3.45
C PRO A 14 21.34 -2.62 -3.14
N GLY A 15 22.66 -2.68 -2.89
CA GLY A 15 23.37 -3.91 -2.55
C GLY A 15 23.09 -4.48 -1.14
N ARG A 16 22.32 -3.77 -0.32
CA ARG A 16 21.91 -4.20 1.03
C ARG A 16 20.40 -4.45 1.14
N ALA A 17 19.63 -4.18 0.09
CA ALA A 17 18.21 -4.53 0.04
C ALA A 17 18.05 -6.06 0.06
N LEU A 18 16.93 -6.53 0.61
CA LEU A 18 16.58 -7.95 0.54
C LEU A 18 16.34 -8.35 -0.92
N LYS A 19 16.68 -9.59 -1.27
CA LYS A 19 16.58 -10.10 -2.66
C LYS A 19 15.14 -10.16 -3.20
N GLY A 20 14.13 -10.03 -2.35
CA GLY A 20 12.73 -10.16 -2.73
C GLY A 20 12.34 -11.61 -3.05
N ARG A 21 11.27 -11.77 -3.85
CA ARG A 21 10.75 -13.04 -4.37
C ARG A 21 10.10 -12.79 -5.74
N ALA A 22 10.04 -13.82 -6.58
CA ALA A 22 9.39 -13.73 -7.89
C ALA A 22 7.86 -13.87 -7.75
N GLU A 23 7.40 -14.65 -6.78
CA GLU A 23 5.99 -14.95 -6.58
C GLU A 23 5.28 -13.78 -5.88
N ALA A 24 4.18 -13.33 -6.49
CA ALA A 24 3.30 -12.35 -5.88
C ALA A 24 2.62 -12.92 -4.62
N MET A 25 2.36 -12.05 -3.65
CA MET A 25 1.60 -12.44 -2.46
C MET A 25 0.16 -12.80 -2.89
N PRO A 26 -0.37 -13.99 -2.52
CA PRO A 26 -1.75 -14.34 -2.82
C PRO A 26 -2.69 -13.43 -2.02
N VAL A 27 -3.62 -12.79 -2.72
CA VAL A 27 -4.69 -11.96 -2.13
C VAL A 27 -6.01 -12.31 -2.81
N GLU A 28 -7.09 -12.31 -2.04
CA GLU A 28 -8.45 -12.43 -2.56
C GLU A 28 -8.80 -11.16 -3.34
N ASN A 29 -9.35 -11.30 -4.56
CA ASN A 29 -9.77 -10.13 -5.34
C ASN A 29 -11.15 -9.61 -4.89
N ARG A 30 -11.29 -9.34 -3.59
CA ARG A 30 -12.53 -8.87 -3.00
C ARG A 30 -12.22 -7.98 -1.80
N HIS A 31 -12.68 -6.74 -1.86
CA HIS A 31 -12.49 -5.77 -0.80
C HIS A 31 -13.34 -6.17 0.41
N HIS A 32 -12.72 -6.23 1.58
CA HIS A 32 -13.37 -6.77 2.77
C HIS A 32 -14.61 -5.95 3.22
N VAL A 33 -14.58 -4.62 3.04
CA VAL A 33 -15.64 -3.73 3.54
C VAL A 33 -16.82 -3.60 2.58
N ASN A 34 -16.56 -3.54 1.27
CA ASN A 34 -17.59 -3.20 0.27
C ASN A 34 -17.78 -4.27 -0.82
N GLY A 35 -16.94 -5.30 -0.84
CA GLY A 35 -17.03 -6.41 -1.80
C GLY A 35 -16.53 -6.12 -3.22
N ASN A 36 -16.11 -4.90 -3.53
CA ASN A 36 -15.59 -4.54 -4.86
C ASN A 36 -14.25 -5.24 -5.15
N PRO A 37 -13.87 -5.47 -6.42
CA PRO A 37 -12.55 -6.01 -6.74
C PRO A 37 -11.44 -5.04 -6.31
N ILE A 38 -10.31 -5.58 -5.86
CA ILE A 38 -9.11 -4.80 -5.48
C ILE A 38 -8.01 -4.86 -6.56
N LYS A 39 -8.24 -5.65 -7.63
CA LYS A 39 -7.37 -5.79 -8.79
C LYS A 39 -8.11 -5.36 -10.07
N PRO A 40 -7.38 -4.86 -11.08
CA PRO A 40 -7.97 -4.52 -12.37
C PRO A 40 -8.58 -5.75 -13.08
N PRO A 41 -9.48 -5.53 -14.06
CA PRO A 41 -9.96 -4.24 -14.53
C PRO A 41 -10.91 -3.57 -13.53
N PHE A 42 -10.78 -2.25 -13.38
CA PHE A 42 -11.73 -1.42 -12.63
C PHE A 42 -12.78 -0.85 -13.58
N PRO A 43 -13.96 -0.40 -13.07
CA PRO A 43 -14.96 0.27 -13.90
C PRO A 43 -14.38 1.46 -14.67
N ASP A 44 -14.97 1.74 -15.84
CA ASP A 44 -14.57 2.87 -16.67
C ASP A 44 -14.68 4.21 -15.92
N GLY A 45 -13.76 5.13 -16.20
CA GLY A 45 -13.70 6.46 -15.58
C GLY A 45 -13.08 6.48 -14.18
N MET A 46 -12.58 5.34 -13.68
CA MET A 46 -11.81 5.29 -12.43
C MET A 46 -10.33 5.63 -12.65
N GLU A 47 -9.74 6.32 -11.68
CA GLU A 47 -8.30 6.62 -11.63
C GLU A 47 -7.64 5.97 -10.40
N VAL A 48 -6.32 5.74 -10.48
CA VAL A 48 -5.54 5.12 -9.39
C VAL A 48 -4.71 6.18 -8.68
N LEU A 49 -4.82 6.23 -7.35
CA LEU A 49 -4.01 7.07 -6.47
C LEU A 49 -3.16 6.19 -5.54
N ILE A 50 -1.85 6.47 -5.46
CA ILE A 50 -0.92 5.82 -4.52
C ILE A 50 -0.46 6.84 -3.49
N VAL A 51 -0.58 6.51 -2.20
CA VAL A 51 -0.23 7.41 -1.08
C VAL A 51 0.67 6.71 -0.05
N GLY A 52 1.62 7.46 0.51
CA GLY A 52 2.45 7.04 1.63
C GLY A 52 2.16 7.89 2.87
N MET A 53 1.51 7.32 3.89
CA MET A 53 1.01 8.05 5.07
C MET A 53 1.35 7.38 6.41
N GLY A 54 2.44 6.61 6.47
CA GLY A 54 2.81 5.84 7.66
C GLY A 54 2.14 4.46 7.69
N CYS A 55 1.52 4.09 8.81
CA CYS A 55 0.85 2.79 8.94
C CYS A 55 -0.35 2.69 7.98
N PHE A 56 -0.27 1.77 7.01
CA PHE A 56 -1.29 1.65 5.97
C PHE A 56 -2.66 1.23 6.52
N TRP A 57 -2.77 0.58 7.69
CA TRP A 57 -4.07 0.22 8.26
C TRP A 57 -4.93 1.44 8.57
N GLY A 58 -4.29 2.49 9.09
CA GLY A 58 -4.97 3.76 9.35
C GLY A 58 -5.25 4.52 8.07
N ALA A 59 -4.27 4.56 7.16
CA ALA A 59 -4.39 5.28 5.89
C ALA A 59 -5.50 4.69 5.01
N GLU A 60 -5.48 3.38 4.77
CA GLU A 60 -6.48 2.67 3.97
C GLU A 60 -7.90 2.88 4.52
N ARG A 61 -8.04 2.87 5.85
CA ARG A 61 -9.32 3.11 6.54
C ARG A 61 -9.94 4.46 6.25
N VAL A 62 -9.11 5.50 6.13
CA VAL A 62 -9.59 6.84 5.79
C VAL A 62 -10.15 6.85 4.36
N PHE A 63 -9.48 6.19 3.42
CA PHE A 63 -9.88 6.22 2.01
C PHE A 63 -11.08 5.34 1.69
N TRP A 64 -11.24 4.15 2.28
CA TRP A 64 -12.44 3.34 1.98
C TRP A 64 -13.74 3.97 2.52
N GLN A 65 -13.64 4.96 3.42
CA GLN A 65 -14.77 5.75 3.92
C GLN A 65 -14.99 7.04 3.12
N ALA A 66 -14.04 7.41 2.25
CA ALA A 66 -14.11 8.66 1.50
C ALA A 66 -15.11 8.57 0.34
N PRO A 67 -15.98 9.58 0.16
CA PRO A 67 -16.90 9.62 -0.98
C PRO A 67 -16.16 9.55 -2.32
N GLY A 68 -16.66 8.72 -3.24
CA GLY A 68 -16.08 8.54 -4.57
C GLY A 68 -14.97 7.49 -4.65
N VAL A 69 -14.51 6.92 -3.53
CA VAL A 69 -13.54 5.82 -3.55
C VAL A 69 -14.24 4.50 -3.82
N PHE A 70 -13.92 3.87 -4.96
CA PHE A 70 -14.48 2.60 -5.37
C PHE A 70 -13.94 1.41 -4.56
N THR A 71 -12.63 1.35 -4.36
CA THR A 71 -11.92 0.25 -3.68
C THR A 71 -10.59 0.76 -3.13
N THR A 72 -10.04 0.08 -2.14
CA THR A 72 -8.69 0.36 -1.62
C THR A 72 -7.87 -0.92 -1.52
N ALA A 73 -6.55 -0.79 -1.58
CA ALA A 73 -5.62 -1.87 -1.28
C ALA A 73 -4.35 -1.30 -0.64
N ALA A 74 -3.80 -2.01 0.34
CA ALA A 74 -2.53 -1.68 0.97
C ALA A 74 -1.36 -2.52 0.42
N GLY A 75 -0.19 -1.89 0.28
CA GLY A 75 1.01 -2.55 -0.23
C GLY A 75 2.28 -1.74 -0.02
N TYR A 76 3.36 -2.19 -0.66
CA TYR A 76 4.64 -1.51 -0.68
C TYR A 76 4.92 -1.02 -2.11
N ALA A 77 5.36 0.23 -2.24
CA ALA A 77 5.70 0.87 -3.51
C ALA A 77 6.89 1.83 -3.31
N ALA A 78 7.66 2.07 -4.37
CA ALA A 78 8.75 3.04 -4.47
C ALA A 78 8.99 3.39 -5.94
#